data_AF-A0AAC9BRH4-F1
#
_entry.id   AF-A0AAC9BRH4-F1
#
_cell.length_a   1.000
_cell.length_b   1.000
_cell.length_c   1.000
_cell.angle_alpha   90.00
_cell.angle_beta   90.00
_cell.angle_gamma   90.00
#
_symmetry.space_group_name_H-M   'P 1'
#
loop_
_entity.id
_entity.type
_entity.pdbx_description
1 polymer ?
#
loop_
_entity_poly.entity_id
_entity_poly.type
_entity_poly.pdbx_seq_one_letter_code
_entity_poly.pdbx_strand_id
1 'polypeptide(L)'
;MPRVCDLIAAVVRRPCLLLACLSSLMFSGCSHQSGNGFIAQMRDGQPQEFLQTSVDRMATLAMRDNLNSLYRLMGKLYLRNPEELRKSGFLDINTAVKQVRLAVEQQQPLPVLGGRKDLAALSYAMSPEFLGDRVGAFIYAIGSMLVTAHGNRVEFYMTDAINPTFVHNAARNIEKATWILGQRQNKEGQPLLFSNEISEEGSNLSFATEFGKIVARLDLLAQMLDERYRRIGLNYAQSLLFLNFLPVQ
;
A
#
# COMPACT_ATOMS: atom_id res chain seq x y z
N MET A 1 63.74 23.32 -60.76
CA MET A 1 63.73 24.03 -59.46
C MET A 1 62.38 23.81 -58.78
N PRO A 2 62.35 23.66 -57.44
CA PRO A 2 61.44 22.71 -56.79
C PRO A 2 60.38 23.38 -55.88
N ARG A 3 59.51 22.54 -55.29
CA ARG A 3 58.75 22.73 -54.02
C ARG A 3 57.64 23.78 -53.96
N VAL A 4 56.38 23.34 -54.09
CA VAL A 4 55.25 23.90 -53.29
C VAL A 4 54.11 22.89 -53.01
N CYS A 5 53.90 21.85 -53.84
CA CYS A 5 52.63 21.10 -53.78
C CYS A 5 52.42 20.16 -52.57
N ASP A 6 53.45 19.77 -51.82
CA ASP A 6 53.28 18.78 -50.72
C ASP A 6 52.86 19.40 -49.37
N LEU A 7 52.87 20.74 -49.22
CA LEU A 7 52.56 21.36 -47.93
C LEU A 7 51.05 21.60 -47.69
N ILE A 8 50.23 21.63 -48.74
CA ILE A 8 48.80 21.99 -48.62
C ILE A 8 47.94 20.77 -48.21
N ALA A 9 48.34 19.55 -48.60
CA ALA A 9 47.60 18.33 -48.26
C ALA A 9 47.65 17.98 -46.76
N ALA A 10 48.67 18.45 -46.02
CA ALA A 10 48.84 18.14 -44.61
C ALA A 10 48.00 19.04 -43.66
N VAL A 11 47.62 20.24 -44.10
CA VAL A 11 46.95 21.23 -43.24
C VAL A 11 45.42 21.01 -43.20
N VAL A 12 44.81 20.50 -44.28
CA VAL A 12 43.35 20.27 -44.36
C VAL A 12 42.91 18.96 -43.69
N ARG A 13 43.81 17.98 -43.54
CA ARG A 13 43.49 16.69 -42.89
C ARG A 13 43.30 16.79 -41.37
N ARG A 14 43.97 17.74 -40.71
CA ARG A 14 43.93 17.90 -39.24
C ARG A 14 42.61 18.46 -38.66
N PRO A 15 41.97 19.49 -39.24
CA PRO A 15 40.71 20.00 -38.70
C PRO A 15 39.52 19.05 -38.97
N CYS A 16 39.57 18.26 -40.05
CA CYS A 16 38.54 17.28 -40.38
C CYS A 16 38.54 16.07 -39.42
N LEU A 17 39.72 15.61 -39.00
CA LEU A 17 39.86 14.55 -37.99
C LEU A 17 39.43 15.01 -36.59
N LEU A 18 39.67 16.28 -36.23
CA LEU A 18 39.24 16.84 -34.95
C LEU A 18 37.72 17.07 -34.88
N LEU A 19 37.08 17.51 -35.97
CA LEU A 19 35.61 17.63 -36.06
C LEU A 19 34.92 16.26 -36.08
N ALA A 20 35.51 15.26 -36.73
CA ALA A 20 34.99 13.88 -36.70
C ALA A 20 35.07 13.28 -35.27
N CYS A 21 36.18 13.49 -34.56
CA CYS A 21 36.33 13.05 -33.16
C CYS A 21 35.44 13.82 -32.18
N LEU A 22 35.12 15.09 -32.43
CA LEU A 22 34.21 15.85 -31.56
C LEU A 22 32.74 15.46 -31.79
N SER A 23 32.38 15.03 -33.01
CA SER A 23 31.04 14.54 -33.33
C SER A 23 30.73 13.16 -32.75
N SER A 24 31.74 12.29 -32.55
CA SER A 24 31.57 10.98 -31.92
C SER A 24 31.38 11.04 -30.41
N LEU A 25 31.77 12.14 -29.76
CA LEU A 25 31.54 12.38 -28.32
C LEU A 25 30.09 12.81 -28.00
N MET A 26 29.32 13.26 -28.99
CA MET A 26 27.93 13.71 -28.80
C MET A 26 26.87 12.61 -29.00
N PHE A 27 27.27 11.38 -29.35
CA PHE A 27 26.36 10.23 -29.52
C PHE A 27 26.47 9.17 -28.43
N SER A 28 27.30 9.38 -27.40
CA SER A 28 27.33 8.52 -26.20
C SER A 28 26.20 8.88 -25.23
N GLY A 29 24.97 8.99 -25.74
CA GLY A 29 23.77 8.89 -24.92
C GLY A 29 23.50 7.41 -24.66
N CYS A 30 23.99 6.88 -23.54
CA CYS A 30 23.64 5.53 -23.12
C CYS A 30 22.14 5.47 -22.78
N SER A 31 21.29 5.15 -23.76
CA SER A 31 19.96 4.62 -23.46
C SER A 31 20.14 3.20 -22.91
N HIS A 32 20.41 3.08 -21.61
CA HIS A 32 20.36 1.80 -20.93
C HIS A 32 18.90 1.39 -20.75
N GLN A 33 18.26 0.99 -21.85
CA GLN A 33 16.90 0.49 -21.84
C GLN A 33 16.97 -1.03 -21.80
N SER A 34 16.88 -1.57 -20.59
CA SER A 34 16.95 -3.00 -20.31
C SER A 34 15.74 -3.72 -20.92
N GLY A 35 15.89 -4.24 -22.14
CA GLY A 35 14.88 -5.10 -22.79
C GLY A 35 14.57 -6.38 -22.00
N ASN A 36 15.51 -6.85 -21.18
CA ASN A 36 15.30 -7.97 -20.25
C ASN A 36 14.31 -7.62 -19.13
N GLY A 37 14.22 -6.35 -18.74
CA GLY A 37 13.26 -5.90 -17.72
C GLY A 37 11.81 -6.02 -18.18
N PHE A 38 11.52 -5.66 -19.43
CA PHE A 38 10.16 -5.73 -20.00
C PHE A 38 9.66 -7.17 -20.12
N ILE A 39 10.51 -8.10 -20.59
CA ILE A 39 10.14 -9.52 -20.73
C ILE A 39 9.99 -10.19 -19.36
N ALA A 40 10.84 -9.87 -18.38
CA ALA A 40 10.69 -10.36 -17.02
C ALA A 40 9.38 -9.86 -16.36
N GLN A 41 9.07 -8.57 -16.54
CA GLN A 41 7.86 -7.95 -15.99
C GLN A 41 6.57 -8.52 -16.61
N MET A 42 6.61 -8.91 -17.89
CA MET A 42 5.52 -9.63 -18.56
C MET A 42 5.36 -11.08 -18.10
N ARG A 43 6.46 -11.77 -17.76
CA ARG A 43 6.43 -13.16 -17.25
C ARG A 43 5.93 -13.23 -15.82
N ASP A 44 6.22 -12.20 -15.02
CA ASP A 44 5.84 -12.13 -13.60
C ASP A 44 4.44 -11.53 -13.39
N GLY A 45 3.82 -10.94 -14.42
CA GLY A 45 2.47 -10.37 -14.37
C GLY A 45 1.38 -11.45 -14.42
N GLN A 46 0.39 -11.37 -13.53
CA GLN A 46 -0.76 -12.27 -13.57
C GLN A 46 -1.74 -11.85 -14.67
N PRO A 47 -2.32 -12.78 -15.47
CA PRO A 47 -3.26 -12.44 -16.55
C PRO A 47 -4.45 -11.57 -16.12
N GLN A 48 -4.89 -11.72 -14.87
CA GLN A 48 -5.99 -10.94 -14.29
C GLN A 48 -5.64 -9.44 -14.14
N GLU A 49 -4.36 -9.08 -14.09
CA GLU A 49 -3.91 -7.68 -14.00
C GLU A 49 -4.26 -6.86 -15.23
N PHE A 50 -4.50 -7.50 -16.39
CA PHE A 50 -4.94 -6.82 -17.61
C PHE A 50 -6.30 -6.12 -17.45
N LEU A 51 -7.13 -6.59 -16.52
CA LEU A 51 -8.44 -6.01 -16.21
C LEU A 51 -8.36 -4.92 -15.12
N GLN A 52 -7.16 -4.50 -14.72
CA GLN A 52 -6.95 -3.46 -13.71
C GLN A 52 -6.44 -2.18 -14.38
N THR A 53 -7.07 -1.04 -14.09
CA THR A 53 -6.42 0.25 -14.38
C THR A 53 -5.22 0.46 -13.45
N SER A 54 -4.41 1.50 -13.72
CA SER A 54 -3.32 1.88 -12.82
C SER A 54 -3.79 2.19 -11.39
N VAL A 55 -4.97 2.78 -11.24
CA VAL A 55 -5.58 3.07 -9.94
C VAL A 55 -6.08 1.79 -9.26
N ASP A 56 -6.66 0.85 -10.02
CA ASP A 56 -7.13 -0.43 -9.47
C ASP A 56 -5.95 -1.31 -9.02
N ARG A 57 -4.85 -1.30 -9.80
CA ARG A 57 -3.61 -1.97 -9.43
C ARG A 57 -2.99 -1.36 -8.18
N MET A 58 -2.96 -0.04 -8.09
CA MET A 58 -2.50 0.67 -6.90
C MET A 58 -3.35 0.32 -5.67
N ALA A 59 -4.68 0.29 -5.81
CA ALA A 59 -5.58 -0.11 -4.74
C ALA A 59 -5.33 -1.55 -4.27
N THR A 60 -5.13 -2.47 -5.22
CA THR A 60 -4.84 -3.89 -4.95
C THR A 60 -3.54 -4.04 -4.16
N LEU A 61 -2.47 -3.38 -4.61
CA LEU A 61 -1.18 -3.40 -3.93
C LEU A 61 -1.24 -2.74 -2.55
N ALA A 62 -1.93 -1.60 -2.43
CA ALA A 62 -2.12 -0.90 -1.17
C ALA A 62 -2.88 -1.76 -0.16
N MET A 63 -3.98 -2.40 -0.56
CA MET A 63 -4.74 -3.34 0.29
C MET A 63 -3.86 -4.49 0.76
N ARG A 64 -3.16 -5.17 -0.15
CA ARG A 64 -2.23 -6.26 0.18
C ARG A 64 -1.18 -5.80 1.20
N ASP A 65 -0.56 -4.65 0.96
CA ASP A 65 0.52 -4.14 1.80
C ASP A 65 0.02 -3.64 3.16
N ASN A 66 -1.22 -3.11 3.22
CA ASN A 66 -1.90 -2.76 4.47
C ASN A 66 -2.17 -4.00 5.33
N LEU A 67 -2.75 -5.05 4.74
CA LEU A 67 -3.00 -6.32 5.44
C LEU A 67 -1.68 -6.96 5.89
N ASN A 68 -0.64 -6.95 5.05
CA ASN A 68 0.67 -7.46 5.44
C ASN A 68 1.29 -6.69 6.61
N SER A 69 1.17 -5.36 6.63
CA SER A 69 1.60 -4.55 7.80
C SER A 69 0.79 -4.90 9.05
N LEU A 70 -0.52 -5.13 8.91
CA LEU A 70 -1.38 -5.54 10.00
C LEU A 70 -1.00 -6.92 10.56
N TYR A 71 -0.67 -7.90 9.72
CA TYR A 71 -0.23 -9.23 10.18
C TYR A 71 1.17 -9.22 10.80
N ARG A 72 2.08 -8.36 10.31
CA ARG A 72 3.35 -8.11 11.01
C ARG A 72 3.12 -7.51 12.39
N LEU A 73 2.22 -6.53 12.48
CA LEU A 73 1.84 -5.93 13.76
C LEU A 73 1.27 -6.97 14.73
N MET A 74 0.42 -7.88 14.24
CA MET A 74 -0.14 -8.98 15.03
C MET A 74 0.96 -9.86 15.64
N GLY A 75 1.95 -10.27 14.86
CA GLY A 75 3.08 -11.06 15.38
C GLY A 75 3.84 -10.32 16.48
N LYS A 76 4.08 -9.01 16.29
CA LYS A 76 4.72 -8.17 17.31
C LYS A 76 3.89 -8.03 18.58
N LEU A 77 2.57 -7.91 18.44
CA LEU A 77 1.65 -7.83 19.57
C LEU A 77 1.64 -9.15 20.35
N TYR A 78 1.62 -10.31 19.70
CA TYR A 78 1.72 -11.59 20.41
C TYR A 78 3.05 -11.76 21.15
N LEU A 79 4.18 -11.37 20.53
CA LEU A 79 5.48 -11.40 21.20
C LEU A 79 5.49 -10.56 22.48
N ARG A 80 4.76 -9.44 22.49
CA ARG A 80 4.67 -8.53 23.63
C ARG A 80 3.54 -8.90 24.62
N ASN A 81 2.61 -9.75 24.20
CA ASN A 81 1.43 -10.18 24.96
C ASN A 81 1.25 -11.71 24.86
N PRO A 82 2.15 -12.52 25.43
CA PRO A 82 2.13 -13.98 25.27
C PRO A 82 0.86 -14.64 25.85
N GLU A 83 0.23 -14.02 26.85
CA GLU A 83 -1.04 -14.51 27.40
C GLU A 83 -2.18 -14.50 26.37
N GLU A 84 -2.17 -13.55 25.43
CA GLU A 84 -3.19 -13.47 24.38
C GLU A 84 -3.02 -14.60 23.36
N LEU A 85 -1.77 -14.98 23.04
CA LEU A 85 -1.51 -16.18 22.25
C LEU A 85 -2.06 -17.43 22.95
N ARG A 86 -1.87 -17.54 24.27
CA ARG A 86 -2.38 -18.67 25.04
C ARG A 86 -3.91 -18.74 25.02
N LYS A 87 -4.60 -17.61 25.08
CA LYS A 87 -6.07 -17.51 24.94
C LYS A 87 -6.57 -17.89 23.54
N SER A 88 -5.75 -17.73 22.51
CA SER A 88 -6.12 -18.09 21.13
C SER A 88 -6.26 -19.61 20.94
N GLY A 89 -5.63 -20.41 21.81
CA GLY A 89 -5.56 -21.86 21.70
C GLY A 89 -4.56 -22.39 20.65
N PHE A 90 -3.82 -21.50 19.97
CA PHE A 90 -2.77 -21.90 19.03
C PHE A 90 -1.44 -22.17 19.73
N LEU A 91 -0.65 -23.08 19.15
CA LEU A 91 0.66 -23.48 19.68
C LEU A 91 1.76 -22.45 19.41
N ASP A 92 1.64 -21.71 18.31
CA ASP A 92 2.65 -20.76 17.87
C ASP A 92 2.03 -19.53 17.19
N ILE A 93 2.81 -18.44 17.17
CA ILE A 93 2.41 -17.14 16.62
C ILE A 93 2.11 -17.23 15.13
N ASN A 94 2.86 -18.01 14.35
CA ASN A 94 2.67 -18.07 12.90
C ASN A 94 1.34 -18.74 12.55
N THR A 95 0.97 -19.79 13.29
CA THR A 95 -0.34 -20.43 13.17
C THR A 95 -1.46 -19.46 13.53
N ALA A 96 -1.37 -18.76 14.66
CA ALA A 96 -2.36 -17.76 15.05
C ALA A 96 -2.52 -16.65 13.99
N VAL A 97 -1.40 -16.14 13.49
CA VAL A 97 -1.36 -15.12 12.44
C VAL A 97 -2.03 -15.62 11.16
N LYS A 98 -1.72 -16.85 10.74
CA LYS A 98 -2.29 -17.46 9.54
C LYS A 98 -3.80 -17.63 9.64
N GLN A 99 -4.32 -18.05 10.80
CA GLN A 99 -5.76 -18.26 10.98
C GLN A 99 -6.53 -16.94 10.95
N VAL A 100 -6.04 -15.91 11.63
CA VAL A 100 -6.67 -14.57 11.57
C VAL A 100 -6.58 -13.97 10.16
N ARG A 101 -5.45 -14.17 9.47
CA ARG A 101 -5.29 -13.77 8.06
C ARG A 101 -6.34 -14.39 7.16
N LEU A 102 -6.51 -15.71 7.23
CA LEU A 102 -7.52 -16.42 6.45
C LEU A 102 -8.92 -15.91 6.78
N ALA A 103 -9.22 -15.68 8.06
CA ALA A 103 -10.50 -15.16 8.48
C ALA A 103 -10.80 -13.76 7.91
N VAL A 104 -9.80 -12.86 7.86
CA VAL A 104 -9.96 -11.53 7.27
C VAL A 104 -10.11 -11.61 5.75
N GLU A 105 -9.17 -12.27 5.06
CA GLU A 105 -9.11 -12.30 3.60
C GLU A 105 -10.29 -13.07 2.98
N GLN A 106 -10.78 -14.12 3.66
CA GLN A 106 -11.96 -14.89 3.25
C GLN A 106 -13.26 -14.41 3.94
N GLN A 107 -13.19 -13.31 4.70
CA GLN A 107 -14.33 -12.68 5.38
C GLN A 107 -15.09 -13.62 6.34
N GLN A 108 -14.44 -14.66 6.84
CA GLN A 108 -15.00 -15.59 7.80
C GLN A 108 -15.13 -14.91 9.17
N PRO A 109 -16.23 -15.14 9.90
CA PRO A 109 -16.39 -14.61 11.25
C PRO A 109 -15.42 -15.29 12.22
N LEU A 110 -14.90 -14.54 13.20
CA LEU A 110 -14.29 -15.16 14.38
C LEU A 110 -15.37 -15.48 15.41
N PRO A 111 -15.57 -16.75 15.80
CA PRO A 111 -16.62 -17.14 16.74
C PRO A 111 -16.59 -16.37 18.07
N VAL A 112 -15.38 -16.08 18.58
CA VAL A 112 -15.18 -15.37 19.86
C VAL A 112 -15.75 -13.94 19.87
N LEU A 113 -15.95 -13.34 18.69
CA LEU A 113 -16.52 -12.00 18.55
C LEU A 113 -18.05 -12.01 18.51
N GLY A 114 -18.69 -13.18 18.48
CA GLY A 114 -20.15 -13.33 18.46
C GLY A 114 -20.79 -12.65 17.26
N GLY A 115 -20.19 -12.79 16.07
CA GLY A 115 -20.69 -12.22 14.81
C GLY A 115 -20.37 -10.72 14.61
N ARG A 116 -19.76 -10.04 15.58
CA ARG A 116 -19.32 -8.65 15.41
C ARG A 116 -18.16 -8.56 14.42
N LYS A 117 -18.17 -7.53 13.57
CA LYS A 117 -17.11 -7.18 12.62
C LYS A 117 -16.77 -5.69 12.74
N ASP A 118 -15.71 -5.26 12.06
CA ASP A 118 -15.30 -3.86 11.94
C ASP A 118 -15.18 -3.15 13.31
N LEU A 119 -15.69 -1.92 13.44
CA LEU A 119 -15.62 -1.14 14.68
C LEU A 119 -16.40 -1.76 15.84
N ALA A 120 -17.46 -2.52 15.57
CA ALA A 120 -18.20 -3.21 16.62
C ALA A 120 -17.35 -4.32 17.25
N ALA A 121 -16.59 -5.04 16.43
CA ALA A 121 -15.59 -6.00 16.90
C ALA A 121 -14.46 -5.29 17.66
N LEU A 122 -13.97 -4.16 17.16
CA LEU A 122 -12.90 -3.40 17.81
C LEU A 122 -13.32 -2.91 19.21
N SER A 123 -14.52 -2.34 19.31
CA SER A 123 -15.06 -1.88 20.59
C SER A 123 -15.22 -3.03 21.58
N TYR A 124 -15.71 -4.19 21.11
CA TYR A 124 -15.86 -5.37 21.96
C TYR A 124 -14.49 -5.94 22.38
N ALA A 125 -13.54 -6.10 21.44
CA ALA A 125 -12.20 -6.60 21.71
C ALA A 125 -11.41 -5.74 22.72
N MET A 126 -11.71 -4.43 22.78
CA MET A 126 -11.11 -3.47 23.71
C MET A 126 -11.98 -3.18 24.94
N SER A 127 -13.03 -3.98 25.17
CA SER A 127 -13.92 -3.88 26.34
C SER A 127 -13.47 -4.81 27.47
N PRO A 128 -13.73 -4.48 28.76
CA PRO A 128 -13.42 -5.39 29.87
C PRO A 128 -14.12 -6.76 29.79
N GLU A 129 -15.28 -6.82 29.13
CA GLU A 129 -16.12 -8.02 29.03
C GLU A 129 -15.52 -9.08 28.08
N PHE A 130 -14.61 -8.68 27.20
CA PHE A 130 -14.00 -9.60 26.25
C PHE A 130 -12.87 -10.42 26.89
N LEU A 131 -13.05 -11.74 26.96
CA LEU A 131 -12.09 -12.65 27.61
C LEU A 131 -11.24 -13.47 26.63
N GLY A 132 -11.50 -13.35 25.33
CA GLY A 132 -10.75 -14.05 24.30
C GLY A 132 -9.38 -13.44 24.02
N ASP A 133 -8.72 -13.98 23.01
CA ASP A 133 -7.50 -13.42 22.43
C ASP A 133 -7.77 -12.01 21.85
N ARG A 134 -7.32 -10.99 22.58
CA ARG A 134 -7.47 -9.57 22.24
C ARG A 134 -6.61 -9.18 21.05
N VAL A 135 -5.44 -9.80 20.87
CA VAL A 135 -4.55 -9.50 19.75
C VAL A 135 -5.21 -9.93 18.44
N GLY A 136 -5.63 -11.19 18.34
CA GLY A 136 -6.33 -11.71 17.17
C GLY A 136 -7.63 -10.96 16.90
N ALA A 137 -8.43 -10.69 17.92
CA ALA A 137 -9.68 -9.94 17.81
C ALA A 137 -9.50 -8.48 17.34
N PHE A 138 -8.52 -7.77 17.90
CA PHE A 138 -8.20 -6.39 17.52
C PHE A 138 -7.73 -6.31 16.05
N ILE A 139 -6.84 -7.22 15.66
CA ILE A 139 -6.33 -7.30 14.29
C ILE A 139 -7.43 -7.68 13.31
N TYR A 140 -8.26 -8.66 13.64
CA TYR A 140 -9.41 -9.04 12.83
C TYR A 140 -10.40 -7.87 12.64
N ALA A 141 -10.71 -7.15 13.70
CA ALA A 141 -11.62 -6.00 13.64
C ALA A 141 -11.12 -4.92 12.67
N ILE A 142 -9.81 -4.62 12.72
CA ILE A 142 -9.19 -3.67 11.79
C ILE A 142 -9.15 -4.23 10.37
N GLY A 143 -8.73 -5.48 10.19
CA GLY A 143 -8.61 -6.11 8.88
C GLY A 143 -9.97 -6.21 8.16
N SER A 144 -11.00 -6.65 8.88
CA SER A 144 -12.39 -6.66 8.37
C SER A 144 -12.85 -5.26 8.00
N MET A 145 -12.61 -4.25 8.82
CA MET A 145 -12.95 -2.86 8.49
C MET A 145 -12.26 -2.37 7.21
N LEU A 146 -10.98 -2.70 7.00
CA LEU A 146 -10.27 -2.35 5.78
C LEU A 146 -10.95 -3.00 4.56
N VAL A 147 -11.24 -4.30 4.63
CA VAL A 147 -11.92 -5.04 3.56
C VAL A 147 -13.32 -4.47 3.28
N THR A 148 -14.09 -4.16 4.33
CA THR A 148 -15.41 -3.53 4.25
C THR A 148 -15.33 -2.15 3.58
N ALA A 149 -14.36 -1.32 3.96
CA ALA A 149 -14.15 0.01 3.39
C ALA A 149 -13.81 -0.03 1.89
N HIS A 150 -13.31 -1.16 1.40
CA HIS A 150 -13.01 -1.41 -0.01
C HIS A 150 -14.10 -2.24 -0.72
N GLY A 151 -15.32 -2.28 -0.17
CA GLY A 151 -16.44 -2.96 -0.82
C GLY A 151 -16.32 -4.48 -0.79
N ASN A 152 -15.79 -5.04 0.30
CA ASN A 152 -15.63 -6.48 0.53
C ASN A 152 -14.74 -7.18 -0.49
N ARG A 153 -13.66 -6.49 -0.91
CA ARG A 153 -12.69 -6.99 -1.88
C ARG A 153 -11.27 -6.77 -1.41
N VAL A 154 -10.37 -7.65 -1.85
CA VAL A 154 -8.92 -7.54 -1.63
C VAL A 154 -8.13 -7.29 -2.92
N GLU A 155 -8.78 -7.49 -4.06
CA GLU A 155 -8.30 -7.18 -5.41
C GLU A 155 -9.39 -6.38 -6.14
N PHE A 156 -8.97 -5.48 -7.02
CA PHE A 156 -9.87 -4.52 -7.66
C PHE A 156 -9.66 -4.50 -9.16
N TYR A 157 -10.75 -4.39 -9.91
CA TYR A 157 -10.77 -4.37 -11.37
C TYR A 157 -11.57 -3.17 -11.90
N MET A 158 -11.51 -2.94 -13.21
CA MET A 158 -12.16 -1.80 -13.88
C MET A 158 -13.65 -1.66 -13.58
N THR A 159 -14.34 -2.76 -13.30
CA THR A 159 -15.78 -2.81 -12.99
C THR A 159 -16.11 -2.48 -11.54
N ASP A 160 -15.10 -2.43 -10.67
CA ASP A 160 -15.29 -2.19 -9.25
C ASP A 160 -15.30 -0.68 -8.95
N ALA A 161 -16.09 -0.32 -7.93
CA ALA A 161 -16.11 1.03 -7.40
C ALA A 161 -15.63 1.01 -5.95
N ILE A 162 -14.63 1.83 -5.64
CA ILE A 162 -14.15 2.07 -4.29
C ILE A 162 -14.57 3.48 -3.89
N ASN A 163 -15.24 3.61 -2.73
CA ASN A 163 -15.69 4.91 -2.24
C ASN A 163 -14.53 5.63 -1.51
N PRO A 164 -14.06 6.79 -1.99
CA PRO A 164 -12.94 7.52 -1.38
C PRO A 164 -13.19 7.89 0.08
N THR A 165 -14.43 8.27 0.42
CA THR A 165 -14.84 8.63 1.78
C THR A 165 -14.72 7.46 2.74
N PHE A 166 -15.08 6.24 2.30
CA PHE A 166 -14.95 5.06 3.15
C PHE A 166 -13.48 4.69 3.42
N VAL A 167 -12.61 4.81 2.41
CA VAL A 167 -11.17 4.60 2.56
C VAL A 167 -10.55 5.65 3.49
N HIS A 168 -10.94 6.93 3.33
CA HIS A 168 -10.52 8.01 4.24
C HIS A 168 -10.99 7.76 5.68
N ASN A 169 -12.25 7.39 5.87
CA ASN A 169 -12.80 7.04 7.19
C ASN A 169 -12.05 5.87 7.82
N ALA A 170 -11.66 4.87 7.03
CA ALA A 170 -10.82 3.77 7.49
C ALA A 170 -9.48 4.29 8.01
N ALA A 171 -8.81 5.22 7.31
CA ALA A 171 -7.56 5.84 7.78
C ALA A 171 -7.74 6.51 9.16
N ARG A 172 -8.79 7.33 9.32
CA ARG A 172 -9.12 7.98 10.60
C ARG A 172 -9.44 6.96 11.70
N ASN A 173 -10.08 5.85 11.36
CA ASN A 173 -10.38 4.79 12.32
C ASN A 173 -9.12 4.01 12.75
N ILE A 174 -8.14 3.84 11.86
CA ILE A 174 -6.84 3.27 12.23
C ILE A 174 -6.15 4.14 13.28
N GLU A 175 -6.13 5.47 13.09
CA GLU A 175 -5.54 6.38 14.08
C GLU A 175 -6.23 6.27 15.44
N LYS A 176 -7.57 6.24 15.44
CA LYS A 176 -8.35 6.01 16.67
C LYS A 176 -8.01 4.65 17.28
N ALA A 177 -7.86 3.60 16.49
CA ALA A 177 -7.48 2.28 16.98
C ALA A 177 -6.07 2.27 17.59
N THR A 178 -5.11 2.98 16.97
CA THR A 178 -3.75 3.17 17.52
C THR A 178 -3.79 3.91 18.86
N TRP A 179 -4.61 4.95 18.97
CA TRP A 179 -4.81 5.66 20.24
C TRP A 179 -5.46 4.75 21.29
N ILE A 180 -6.54 4.04 20.95
CA ILE A 180 -7.22 3.08 21.84
C ILE A 180 -6.25 2.01 22.35
N LEU A 181 -5.40 1.47 21.48
CA LEU A 181 -4.40 0.45 21.83
C LEU A 181 -3.41 0.94 22.90
N GLY A 182 -2.99 2.20 22.83
CA GLY A 182 -2.05 2.78 23.79
C GLY A 182 -2.68 3.32 25.08
N GLN A 183 -4.01 3.49 25.11
CA GLN A 183 -4.70 4.19 26.21
C GLN A 183 -5.65 3.31 27.03
N ARG A 184 -6.17 2.21 26.45
CA ARG A 184 -7.11 1.34 27.19
C ARG A 184 -6.39 0.55 28.27
N GLN A 185 -6.96 0.59 29.47
CA GLN A 185 -6.45 -0.09 30.65
C GLN A 185 -7.49 -1.04 31.25
N ASN A 186 -7.02 -2.04 31.99
CA ASN A 186 -7.85 -2.88 32.85
C ASN A 186 -8.21 -2.14 34.16
N LYS A 187 -8.93 -2.82 35.07
CA LYS A 187 -9.37 -2.24 36.34
C LYS A 187 -8.19 -1.92 37.27
N GLU A 188 -7.07 -2.60 37.05
CA GLU A 188 -5.82 -2.46 37.79
C GLU A 188 -4.92 -1.35 37.21
N GLY A 189 -5.37 -0.62 36.18
CA GLY A 189 -4.62 0.48 35.55
C GLY A 189 -3.51 0.03 34.58
N GLN A 190 -3.41 -1.26 34.29
CA GLN A 190 -2.45 -1.80 33.33
C GLN A 190 -3.02 -1.75 31.91
N PRO A 191 -2.22 -1.50 30.87
CA PRO A 191 -2.68 -1.55 29.48
C PRO A 191 -3.37 -2.88 29.14
N LEU A 192 -4.45 -2.84 28.37
CA LEU A 192 -5.12 -4.06 27.87
C LEU A 192 -4.23 -4.86 26.93
N LEU A 193 -3.38 -4.17 26.16
CA LEU A 193 -2.38 -4.74 25.27
C LEU A 193 -1.11 -3.90 25.33
N PHE A 194 0.01 -4.52 25.65
CA PHE A 194 1.32 -3.90 25.62
C PHE A 194 1.77 -3.71 24.16
N SER A 195 2.14 -2.48 23.77
CA SER A 195 2.48 -2.14 22.38
C SER A 195 3.72 -1.23 22.31
N ASN A 196 3.53 0.07 22.13
CA ASN A 196 4.60 1.05 22.18
C ASN A 196 5.11 1.22 23.62
N GLU A 197 6.37 1.60 23.74
CA GLU A 197 7.02 1.88 25.02
C GLU A 197 7.95 3.07 24.87
N ILE A 198 7.94 3.95 25.87
CA ILE A 198 8.92 5.01 26.05
C ILE A 198 9.32 4.92 27.52
N SER A 199 10.54 4.46 27.78
CA SER A 199 11.13 4.35 29.13
C SER A 199 12.52 4.98 29.15
N GLU A 200 13.13 5.01 30.34
CA GLU A 200 14.52 5.48 30.48
C GLU A 200 15.53 4.53 29.81
N GLU A 201 15.21 3.24 29.71
CA GLU A 201 16.06 2.25 29.03
C GLU A 201 15.95 2.30 27.49
N GLY A 202 14.96 3.01 26.94
CA GLY A 202 14.80 3.20 25.50
C GLY A 202 13.36 3.43 25.06
N SER A 203 13.17 3.58 23.74
CA SER A 203 11.84 3.73 23.15
C SER A 203 11.61 2.72 22.03
N ASN A 204 10.42 2.12 22.03
CA ASN A 204 9.92 1.23 20.98
C ASN A 204 8.62 1.80 20.41
N LEU A 205 8.75 2.59 19.34
CA LEU A 205 7.62 3.17 18.59
C LEU A 205 7.25 2.35 17.35
N SER A 206 7.81 1.16 17.22
CA SER A 206 7.70 0.37 15.99
C SER A 206 6.26 -0.10 15.69
N PHE A 207 5.34 -0.08 16.67
CA PHE A 207 3.92 -0.35 16.44
C PHE A 207 3.23 0.87 15.82
N ALA A 208 3.45 2.06 16.39
CA ALA A 208 2.98 3.32 15.82
C ALA A 208 3.49 3.51 14.37
N THR A 209 4.74 3.16 14.09
CA THR A 209 5.30 3.22 12.73
C THR A 209 4.57 2.31 11.74
N GLU A 210 4.21 1.07 12.12
CA GLU A 210 3.46 0.19 11.23
C GLU A 210 2.03 0.70 10.97
N PHE A 211 1.36 1.26 11.98
CA PHE A 211 0.07 1.91 11.78
C PHE A 211 0.17 3.14 10.87
N GLY A 212 1.19 3.98 11.08
CA GLY A 212 1.43 5.17 10.24
C GLY A 212 1.61 4.82 8.76
N LYS A 213 2.26 3.69 8.44
CA LYS A 213 2.35 3.19 7.05
C LYS A 213 0.98 2.84 6.48
N ILE A 214 0.09 2.25 7.27
CA ILE A 214 -1.27 1.91 6.85
C ILE A 214 -2.07 3.20 6.59
N VAL A 215 -2.04 4.14 7.55
CA VAL A 215 -2.73 5.44 7.43
C VAL A 215 -2.27 6.18 6.18
N ALA A 216 -0.97 6.29 5.96
CA ALA A 216 -0.41 6.99 4.80
C ALA A 216 -0.84 6.37 3.46
N ARG A 217 -0.89 5.03 3.35
CA ARG A 217 -1.37 4.36 2.14
C ARG A 217 -2.86 4.57 1.91
N LEU A 218 -3.66 4.54 2.97
CA LEU A 218 -5.11 4.80 2.88
C LEU A 218 -5.40 6.24 2.48
N ASP A 219 -4.71 7.22 3.07
CA ASP A 219 -4.87 8.63 2.71
C ASP A 219 -4.48 8.90 1.26
N LEU A 220 -3.35 8.35 0.80
CA LEU A 220 -2.92 8.49 -0.59
C LEU A 220 -3.93 7.84 -1.54
N LEU A 221 -4.41 6.64 -1.21
CA LEU A 221 -5.41 5.96 -2.04
C LEU A 221 -6.72 6.75 -2.10
N ALA A 222 -7.19 7.30 -0.99
CA ALA A 222 -8.39 8.14 -0.96
C ALA A 222 -8.26 9.36 -1.90
N GLN A 223 -7.12 10.05 -1.87
CA GLN A 223 -6.87 11.18 -2.78
C GLN A 223 -6.84 10.75 -4.25
N MET A 224 -6.19 9.62 -4.55
CA MET A 224 -6.12 9.08 -5.92
C MET A 224 -7.49 8.67 -6.46
N LEU A 225 -8.33 8.08 -5.61
CA LEU A 225 -9.70 7.72 -5.96
C LEU A 225 -10.55 8.98 -6.22
N ASP A 226 -10.46 9.99 -5.36
CA ASP A 226 -11.16 11.27 -5.55
C ASP A 226 -10.78 11.94 -6.88
N GLU A 227 -9.48 11.97 -7.19
CA GLU A 227 -8.97 12.50 -8.45
C GLU A 227 -9.47 11.71 -9.67
N ARG A 228 -9.57 10.37 -9.58
CA ARG A 228 -10.16 9.53 -10.64
C ARG A 228 -11.60 9.95 -10.92
N TYR A 229 -12.44 10.09 -9.89
CA TYR A 229 -13.85 10.49 -10.08
C TYR A 229 -13.96 11.91 -10.64
N ARG A 230 -13.14 12.85 -10.16
CA ARG A 230 -13.09 14.22 -10.69
C ARG A 230 -12.73 14.23 -12.18
N ARG A 231 -11.74 13.45 -12.59
CA ARG A 231 -11.33 13.33 -14.01
C ARG A 231 -12.39 12.70 -14.90
N ILE A 232 -13.09 11.67 -14.42
CA ILE A 232 -14.21 11.07 -15.16
C ILE A 232 -15.29 12.13 -15.43
N GLY A 233 -15.66 12.92 -14.41
CA GLY A 233 -16.61 14.03 -14.57
C GLY A 233 -16.14 15.10 -15.54
N LEU A 234 -14.87 15.52 -15.46
CA LEU A 234 -14.29 16.52 -16.37
C LEU A 234 -14.24 16.02 -17.82
N ASN A 235 -13.80 14.79 -18.05
CA ASN A 235 -13.73 14.20 -19.39
C ASN A 235 -15.14 14.07 -20.00
N TYR A 236 -16.13 13.71 -19.20
CA TYR A 236 -17.53 13.69 -19.64
C TYR A 236 -18.03 15.09 -20.03
N ALA A 237 -17.79 16.12 -19.19
CA ALA A 237 -18.16 17.49 -19.51
C ALA A 237 -17.47 18.00 -20.79
N GLN A 238 -16.17 17.71 -20.97
CA GLN A 238 -15.45 18.02 -22.20
C GLN A 238 -16.07 17.33 -23.42
N SER A 239 -16.43 16.05 -23.32
CA SER A 239 -17.08 15.33 -24.42
C SER A 239 -18.42 15.96 -24.84
N LEU A 240 -19.20 16.49 -23.89
CA LEU A 240 -20.45 17.22 -24.18
C LEU A 240 -20.20 18.57 -24.85
N LEU A 241 -19.12 19.27 -24.51
CA LEU A 241 -18.74 20.53 -25.17
C LEU A 241 -18.38 20.28 -26.65
N PHE A 242 -17.64 19.21 -26.94
CA PHE A 242 -17.26 18.86 -28.33
C PHE A 242 -18.39 18.23 -29.16
N LEU A 243 -19.46 17.74 -28.53
CA LEU A 243 -20.65 17.28 -29.26
C LEU A 243 -21.49 18.44 -29.83
N ASN A 244 -21.30 19.68 -29.33
CA ASN A 244 -22.03 20.86 -29.81
C ASN A 244 -21.25 21.69 -30.84
N PHE A 245 -20.00 21.36 -31.14
CA PHE A 245 -19.27 21.99 -32.23
C PHE A 245 -19.37 21.13 -33.49
N LEU A 246 -20.06 21.65 -34.51
CA LEU A 246 -19.93 21.13 -35.87
C LEU A 246 -18.52 21.46 -36.38
N PRO A 247 -17.85 20.57 -37.13
CA PRO A 247 -16.54 20.85 -37.69
C PRO A 247 -16.64 22.08 -38.59
N VAL A 248 -15.79 23.08 -38.34
CA VAL A 248 -15.54 24.19 -39.27
C VAL A 248 -14.18 23.91 -39.88
N GLN A 249 -14.13 23.87 -41.21
CA GLN A 249 -12.93 23.59 -42.00
C GLN A 249 -11.79 24.55 -41.67
#